data_AF-A0A927QAN2-F1
#
_entry.id   AF-A0A927QAN2-F1
#
_cell.length_a   1.000
_cell.length_b   1.000
_cell.length_c   1.000
_cell.angle_alpha   90.00
_cell.angle_beta   90.00
_cell.angle_gamma   90.00
#
_symmetry.space_group_name_H-M   'P 1'
#
loop_
_entity.id
_entity.type
_entity.pdbx_description
1 polymer ?
#
loop_
_entity_poly.entity_id
_entity_poly.type
_entity_poly.pdbx_seq_one_letter_code
_entity_poly.pdbx_strand_id
1 'polypeptide(L)'
;MLEACCDAGLWVSRINPRQARDFARATGELAKTDAIDARLRCLLSRLFVHRLRRYEAPALWQRELRDWLRRRGHVVVTMQAQKQQTALTSPAVRKLIMRTIGALTRELAAIDREMQVLLNRHTTPALRSSKRLGPDLPGHESCAAS
;
A
#
# COMPACT_ATOMS: atom_id res chain seq x y z
N MET A 1 8.20 10.00 1.03
CA MET A 1 9.41 10.46 1.75
C MET A 1 10.66 9.71 1.29
N LEU A 2 10.81 8.39 1.54
CA LEU A 2 12.02 7.64 1.13
C LEU A 2 12.31 7.72 -0.38
N GLU A 3 11.27 7.58 -1.21
CA GLU A 3 11.39 7.71 -2.67
C GLU A 3 11.90 9.10 -3.08
N ALA A 4 11.31 10.16 -2.52
CA ALA A 4 11.75 11.54 -2.78
C ALA A 4 13.21 11.78 -2.35
N CYS A 5 13.66 11.18 -1.25
CA CYS A 5 15.07 11.25 -0.85
C CYS A 5 15.99 10.54 -1.85
N CYS A 6 15.58 9.38 -2.37
CA CYS A 6 16.32 8.70 -3.44
C CYS A 6 16.37 9.51 -4.72
N ASP A 7 15.24 10.11 -5.11
CA ASP A 7 15.15 10.95 -6.32
C ASP A 7 16.01 12.22 -6.17
N ALA A 8 16.20 12.71 -4.94
CA ALA A 8 17.15 13.78 -4.61
C ALA A 8 18.62 13.32 -4.48
N GLY A 9 18.93 12.06 -4.81
CA GLY A 9 20.28 11.50 -4.77
C GLY A 9 20.80 11.15 -3.37
N LEU A 10 19.96 11.25 -2.33
CA LEU A 10 20.38 10.96 -0.96
C LEU A 10 20.62 9.46 -0.74
N TRP A 11 21.64 9.13 0.05
CA TRP A 11 21.85 7.78 0.53
C TRP A 11 20.95 7.54 1.73
N VAL A 12 19.94 6.70 1.54
CA VAL A 12 18.95 6.38 2.57
C VAL A 12 18.95 4.87 2.81
N SER A 13 18.78 4.46 4.06
CA SER A 13 18.56 3.07 4.43
C SER A 13 17.38 2.98 5.38
N ARG A 14 16.65 1.85 5.32
CA ARG A 14 15.50 1.59 6.18
C ARG A 14 15.90 0.65 7.31
N ILE A 15 15.88 1.17 8.53
CA ILE A 15 16.21 0.41 9.74
C ILE A 15 14.90 -0.01 10.43
N ASN A 16 14.83 -1.25 10.92
CA ASN A 16 13.70 -1.70 11.70
C ASN A 16 13.67 -0.95 13.05
N PRO A 17 12.57 -0.28 13.44
CA PRO A 17 12.47 0.42 14.72
C PRO A 17 12.73 -0.46 15.96
N ARG A 18 12.59 -1.79 15.84
CA ARG A 18 13.00 -2.73 16.89
C ARG A 18 14.51 -2.75 17.07
N GLN A 19 15.29 -2.82 15.99
CA GLN A 19 16.76 -2.81 16.05
C GLN A 19 17.30 -1.52 16.69
N ALA A 20 16.70 -0.38 16.37
CA ALA A 20 17.06 0.89 17.00
C ALA A 20 16.80 0.88 18.52
N ARG A 21 15.69 0.28 18.96
CA ARG A 21 15.35 0.14 20.38
C ARG A 21 16.23 -0.87 21.12
N ASP A 22 16.56 -1.98 20.48
CA ASP A 22 17.42 -3.00 21.07
C ASP A 22 18.85 -2.45 21.23
N PHE A 23 19.32 -1.64 20.28
CA PHE A 23 20.57 -0.90 20.39
C PHE A 23 20.54 0.10 21.55
N ALA A 24 19.45 0.85 21.73
CA ALA A 24 19.26 1.76 22.87
C ALA A 24 19.41 1.05 24.22
N ARG A 25 18.79 -0.12 24.34
CA ARG A 25 18.84 -0.96 25.54
C ARG A 25 20.26 -1.47 25.79
N ALA A 26 20.93 -1.96 24.75
CA ALA A 26 22.29 -2.46 24.85
C ALA A 26 23.31 -1.37 25.25
N THR A 27 23.06 -0.12 24.90
CA THR A 27 23.92 1.02 25.29
C THR A 27 23.53 1.66 26.63
N GLY A 28 22.50 1.15 27.32
CA GLY A 28 22.00 1.71 28.58
C GLY A 28 21.25 3.04 28.46
N GLU A 29 20.98 3.50 27.23
CA GLU A 29 20.33 4.79 26.93
C GLU A 29 18.82 4.59 26.77
N LEU A 30 18.11 4.41 27.89
CA LEU A 30 16.66 4.20 27.92
C LEU A 30 15.84 5.50 28.06
N ALA A 31 16.49 6.63 28.37
CA ALA A 31 15.84 7.92 28.47
C ALA A 31 15.45 8.42 27.07
N LYS A 32 14.14 8.50 26.80
CA LYS A 32 13.62 8.99 25.51
C LYS A 32 13.43 10.51 25.54
N THR A 33 14.51 11.22 25.26
CA THR A 33 14.41 12.59 24.74
C THR A 33 14.77 12.58 23.25
N ASP A 34 14.23 13.53 22.49
CA ASP A 34 14.51 13.63 21.05
C ASP A 34 16.02 13.75 20.76
N ALA A 35 16.76 14.42 21.65
CA ALA A 35 18.22 14.55 21.57
C ALA A 35 18.95 13.21 21.73
N ILE A 36 18.55 12.38 22.70
CA ILE A 36 19.14 11.06 22.94
C ILE A 36 18.80 10.11 21.78
N ASP A 37 17.56 10.11 21.31
CA ASP A 37 17.14 9.27 20.17
C ASP A 37 17.88 9.65 18.87
N ALA A 38 18.06 10.94 18.60
CA ALA A 38 18.84 11.42 17.45
C ALA A 38 20.31 10.99 17.52
N ARG A 39 20.96 11.16 18.69
CA ARG A 39 22.35 10.74 18.93
C ARG A 39 22.51 9.24 18.74
N LEU A 40 21.61 8.46 19.33
CA LEU A 40 21.65 7.01 19.26
C LEU A 40 21.46 6.50 17.83
N ARG A 41 20.53 7.08 17.07
CA ARG A 41 20.35 6.77 15.64
C ARG A 41 21.59 7.10 14.81
N CYS A 42 22.26 8.22 15.11
CA CYS A 42 23.52 8.59 14.45
C CYS A 42 24.64 7.61 14.80
N LEU A 43 24.73 7.19 16.06
CA LEU A 43 25.71 6.20 16.49
C LEU A 43 25.46 4.84 15.81
N LEU A 44 24.20 4.38 15.82
CA LEU A 44 23.80 3.17 15.13
C LEU A 44 24.14 3.24 13.64
N SER A 45 23.78 4.32 12.94
CA SER A 45 24.03 4.45 11.51
C SER A 45 25.53 4.45 11.18
N ARG A 46 26.35 5.11 12.00
CA ARG A 46 27.83 5.11 11.85
C ARG A 46 28.42 3.72 12.06
N LEU A 47 28.04 3.02 13.13
CA LEU A 47 28.57 1.70 13.45
C LEU A 47 28.17 0.62 12.44
N PHE A 48 26.95 0.73 11.89
CA PHE A 48 26.41 -0.28 10.98
C PHE A 48 26.46 0.14 9.51
N VAL A 49 27.10 1.26 9.14
CA VAL A 49 27.07 1.81 7.77
C VAL A 49 27.42 0.77 6.70
N HIS A 50 28.42 -0.08 6.95
CA HIS A 50 28.85 -1.13 6.02
C HIS A 50 27.89 -2.32 5.93
N ARG A 51 26.98 -2.47 6.89
CA ARG A 51 25.95 -3.52 6.94
C ARG A 51 24.58 -3.01 6.51
N LEU A 52 24.39 -1.70 6.43
CA LEU A 52 23.15 -1.09 6.01
C LEU A 52 23.01 -1.17 4.49
N ARG A 53 21.92 -1.78 4.03
CA ARG A 53 21.58 -1.82 2.60
C ARG A 53 20.98 -0.48 2.18
N ARG A 54 21.50 0.11 1.10
CA ARG A 54 20.90 1.29 0.47
C ARG A 54 19.46 0.96 0.04
N TYR A 55 18.54 1.86 0.35
CA TYR A 55 17.18 1.78 -0.17
C TYR A 55 17.22 2.03 -1.67
N GLU A 56 16.72 1.07 -2.43
CA GLU A 56 16.51 1.18 -3.87
C GLU A 56 15.05 1.53 -4.09
N ALA A 57 14.82 2.72 -4.66
CA ALA A 57 13.47 3.14 -4.95
C ALA A 57 12.91 2.28 -6.10
N PRO A 58 11.63 1.84 -6.00
CA PRO A 58 10.99 1.11 -7.08
C PRO A 58 10.98 1.91 -8.37
N ALA A 59 10.99 1.21 -9.52
CA ALA A 59 10.87 1.85 -10.82
C ALA A 59 9.57 2.67 -10.92
N LEU A 60 9.56 3.75 -11.72
CA LEU A 60 8.41 4.67 -11.79
C LEU A 60 7.08 3.96 -12.05
N TRP A 61 7.05 2.99 -12.98
CA TRP A 61 5.86 2.20 -13.28
C TRP A 61 5.36 1.37 -12.08
N GLN A 62 6.27 0.89 -11.23
CA GLN A 62 5.90 0.18 -10.00
C GLN A 62 5.31 1.15 -8.98
N ARG A 63 5.76 2.40 -8.98
CA ARG A 63 5.19 3.45 -8.11
C ARG A 63 3.77 3.78 -8.55
N GLU A 64 3.58 4.00 -9.84
CA GLU A 64 2.27 4.23 -10.46
C GLU A 64 1.30 3.05 -10.20
N LEU A 65 1.75 1.80 -10.39
CA LEU A 65 0.93 0.62 -10.12
C LEU A 65 0.45 0.55 -8.66
N ARG A 66 1.26 0.97 -7.69
CA ARG A 66 0.83 1.02 -6.29
C ARG A 66 -0.26 2.06 -6.07
N ASP A 67 -0.22 3.18 -6.76
CA ASP A 67 -1.24 4.22 -6.62
C ASP A 67 -2.58 3.72 -7.20
N TRP A 68 -2.55 3.01 -8.33
CA TRP A 68 -3.72 2.31 -8.86
C TRP A 68 -4.26 1.25 -7.89
N LEU A 69 -3.40 0.42 -7.29
CA LEU A 69 -3.80 -0.58 -6.29
C LEU A 69 -4.44 0.06 -5.06
N ARG A 70 -3.90 1.18 -4.57
CA ARG A 70 -4.50 1.94 -3.45
C ARG A 70 -5.87 2.48 -3.83
N ARG A 71 -6.01 3.08 -5.02
CA ARG A 71 -7.29 3.60 -5.49
C ARG A 71 -8.32 2.48 -5.61
N ARG A 72 -7.94 1.34 -6.20
CA ARG A 72 -8.78 0.13 -6.28
C ARG A 72 -9.29 -0.29 -4.91
N GLY A 73 -8.39 -0.42 -3.94
CA GLY A 73 -8.74 -0.77 -2.56
C GLY A 73 -9.74 0.20 -1.93
N HIS A 74 -9.53 1.51 -2.10
CA HIS A 74 -10.45 2.53 -1.62
C HIS A 74 -11.84 2.40 -2.25
N VAL A 75 -11.92 2.24 -3.58
CA VAL A 75 -13.20 2.10 -4.31
C VAL A 75 -13.97 0.87 -3.82
N VAL A 76 -13.29 -0.26 -3.61
CA VAL A 76 -13.92 -1.50 -3.10
C VAL A 76 -14.50 -1.28 -1.70
N VAL A 77 -13.73 -0.68 -0.79
CA VAL A 77 -14.19 -0.38 0.58
C VAL A 77 -15.38 0.57 0.57
N THR A 78 -15.32 1.65 -0.20
CA THR A 78 -16.42 2.61 -0.31
C THR A 78 -17.66 1.96 -0.91
N MET A 79 -17.51 1.14 -1.95
CA MET A 79 -18.62 0.41 -2.56
C MET A 79 -19.29 -0.54 -1.55
N GLN A 80 -18.51 -1.25 -0.72
CA GLN A 80 -19.05 -2.10 0.34
C GLN A 80 -19.82 -1.29 1.38
N ALA A 81 -19.29 -0.15 1.82
CA ALA A 81 -19.98 0.75 2.74
C ALA A 81 -21.32 1.25 2.18
N GLN A 82 -21.36 1.64 0.90
CA GLN A 82 -22.59 2.07 0.23
C GLN A 82 -23.64 0.93 0.16
N LYS A 83 -23.21 -0.30 -0.15
CA LYS A 83 -24.10 -1.48 -0.16
C LYS A 83 -24.71 -1.73 1.22
N GLN A 84 -23.92 -1.64 2.29
CA GLN A 84 -24.42 -1.79 3.66
C GLN A 84 -25.41 -0.68 4.03
N GLN A 85 -25.12 0.57 3.68
CA GLN A 85 -26.01 1.71 3.93
C GLN A 85 -27.36 1.56 3.23
N THR A 86 -27.38 0.99 2.02
CA THR A 86 -28.59 0.77 1.21
C THR A 86 -29.67 -0.01 1.99
N ALA A 87 -29.27 -0.96 2.84
CA ALA A 87 -30.17 -1.79 3.64
C ALA A 87 -30.89 -1.02 4.77
N LEU A 88 -30.27 0.07 5.26
CA LEU A 88 -30.73 0.82 6.43
C LEU A 88 -31.46 2.13 6.07
N THR A 89 -31.61 2.43 4.77
CA THR A 89 -32.07 3.75 4.31
C THR A 89 -33.42 3.69 3.60
N SER A 90 -34.17 4.80 3.66
CA SER A 90 -35.46 4.97 3.00
C SER A 90 -35.39 4.79 1.46
N PRO A 91 -36.51 4.41 0.82
CA PRO A 91 -36.55 4.16 -0.64
C PRO A 91 -36.08 5.34 -1.50
N ALA A 92 -36.36 6.57 -1.10
CA ALA A 92 -35.95 7.77 -1.84
C ALA A 92 -34.43 7.91 -1.91
N VAL A 93 -33.73 7.69 -0.80
CA VAL A 93 -32.27 7.79 -0.72
C VAL A 93 -31.58 6.55 -1.30
N ARG A 94 -32.23 5.38 -1.23
CA ARG A 94 -31.75 4.13 -1.86
C ARG A 94 -31.42 4.33 -3.34
N LYS A 95 -32.27 5.06 -4.07
CA LYS A 95 -32.04 5.36 -5.50
C LYS A 95 -30.78 6.18 -5.73
N LEU A 96 -30.45 7.12 -4.83
CA LEU A 96 -29.20 7.88 -4.91
C LEU A 96 -27.99 6.98 -4.62
N ILE A 97 -28.06 6.15 -3.57
CA ILE A 97 -26.96 5.23 -3.21
C ILE A 97 -26.67 4.24 -4.34
N MET A 98 -27.70 3.70 -4.99
CA MET A 98 -27.53 2.81 -6.14
C MET A 98 -26.83 3.49 -7.33
N ARG A 99 -27.10 4.79 -7.57
CA ARG A 99 -26.38 5.57 -8.59
C ARG A 99 -24.89 5.70 -8.23
N THR A 100 -24.60 5.96 -6.96
CA THR A 100 -23.21 6.02 -6.45
C THR A 100 -22.51 4.68 -6.63
N ILE A 101 -23.16 3.56 -6.27
CA ILE A 101 -22.61 2.21 -6.48
C ILE A 101 -22.31 1.99 -7.96
N GLY A 102 -23.24 2.33 -8.86
CA GLY A 102 -23.02 2.18 -10.31
C GLY A 102 -21.87 3.03 -10.84
N ALA A 103 -21.67 4.24 -10.30
CA ALA A 103 -20.50 5.06 -10.62
C ALA A 103 -19.19 4.41 -10.14
N LEU A 104 -19.16 3.91 -8.90
CA LEU A 104 -18.01 3.22 -8.32
C LEU A 104 -17.67 1.93 -9.10
N THR A 105 -18.67 1.18 -9.58
CA THR A 105 -18.45 0.00 -10.43
C THR A 105 -17.77 0.37 -11.75
N ARG A 106 -18.23 1.44 -12.43
CA ARG A 106 -17.59 1.92 -13.66
C ARG A 106 -16.16 2.39 -13.40
N GLU A 107 -15.94 3.08 -12.30
CA GLU A 107 -14.61 3.52 -11.91
C GLU A 107 -13.68 2.32 -11.64
N LEU A 108 -14.16 1.30 -10.92
CA LEU A 108 -13.39 0.07 -10.68
C LEU A 108 -12.95 -0.59 -11.98
N ALA A 109 -13.85 -0.70 -12.96
CA ALA A 109 -13.54 -1.24 -14.28
C ALA A 109 -12.56 -0.37 -15.08
N ALA A 110 -12.56 0.96 -14.88
CA ALA A 110 -11.55 1.83 -15.46
C ALA A 110 -10.17 1.59 -14.82
N ILE A 111 -10.11 1.52 -13.49
CA ILE A 111 -8.88 1.24 -12.74
C ILE A 111 -8.27 -0.10 -13.15
N ASP A 112 -9.09 -1.16 -13.21
CA ASP A 112 -8.61 -2.49 -13.59
C ASP A 112 -8.04 -2.48 -15.02
N ARG A 113 -8.62 -1.72 -15.95
CA ARG A 113 -8.08 -1.57 -17.32
C ARG A 113 -6.73 -0.86 -17.34
N GLU A 114 -6.60 0.27 -16.64
CA GLU A 114 -5.33 1.00 -16.57
C GLU A 114 -4.21 0.15 -15.95
N MET A 115 -4.53 -0.59 -14.89
CA MET A 115 -3.60 -1.55 -14.29
C MET A 115 -3.14 -2.61 -15.29
N GLN A 116 -4.06 -3.18 -16.09
CA GLN A 116 -3.71 -4.17 -17.11
C GLN A 116 -2.83 -3.58 -18.21
N VAL A 117 -3.12 -2.36 -18.67
CA VAL A 117 -2.28 -1.66 -19.66
C VAL A 117 -0.86 -1.47 -19.13
N LEU A 118 -0.74 -0.97 -17.89
CA LEU A 118 0.55 -0.72 -17.25
C LEU A 118 1.36 -2.01 -17.07
N LEU A 119 0.71 -3.09 -16.61
CA LEU A 119 1.33 -4.40 -16.49
C LEU A 119 1.77 -4.94 -17.85
N ASN A 120 0.92 -4.88 -18.87
CA ASN A 120 1.25 -5.39 -20.20
C ASN A 120 2.46 -4.67 -20.81
N ARG A 121 2.63 -3.37 -20.53
CA ARG A 121 3.77 -2.56 -20.98
C ARG A 121 5.08 -2.91 -20.29
N HIS A 122 5.04 -3.27 -19.00
CA HIS A 122 6.25 -3.39 -18.17
C HIS A 122 6.62 -4.82 -17.75
N THR A 123 5.75 -5.81 -17.96
CA THR A 123 6.02 -7.21 -17.59
C THR A 123 6.26 -8.12 -18.80
N THR A 124 7.39 -8.84 -18.78
CA THR A 124 7.68 -9.98 -19.65
C THR A 124 6.71 -11.15 -19.37
N PRO A 125 6.43 -12.03 -20.35
CA PRO A 125 5.48 -13.15 -20.18
C PRO A 125 5.78 -14.05 -18.96
N ALA A 126 7.06 -14.21 -18.59
CA ALA A 126 7.48 -15.02 -17.44
C ALA A 126 6.99 -14.48 -16.07
N LEU A 127 6.85 -13.17 -15.92
CA LEU A 127 6.34 -12.55 -14.69
C LEU A 127 4.80 -12.55 -14.61
N ARG A 128 4.11 -12.66 -15.75
CA ARG A 128 2.64 -12.83 -15.79
C ARG A 128 2.19 -14.17 -15.19
N SER A 129 3.10 -15.14 -15.13
CA SER A 129 2.89 -16.48 -14.55
C SER A 129 3.06 -16.50 -13.02
N SER A 130 3.61 -15.46 -12.38
CA SER A 130 3.68 -15.40 -10.92
C SER A 130 2.27 -15.17 -10.35
N LYS A 131 1.60 -16.29 -10.12
CA LYS A 131 0.24 -16.51 -9.65
C LYS A 131 0.02 -16.04 -8.19
N ARG A 132 0.42 -14.79 -7.90
CA ARG A 132 0.24 -14.09 -6.61
C ARG A 132 -0.12 -12.60 -6.76
N LEU A 133 -0.50 -12.16 -7.96
CA LEU A 133 -1.07 -10.83 -8.20
C LEU A 133 -2.27 -10.89 -9.18
N GLY A 134 -3.04 -11.99 -9.14
CA GLY A 134 -4.31 -12.13 -9.85
C GLY A 134 -5.51 -11.80 -8.93
N PRO A 135 -6.65 -11.34 -9.48
CA PRO A 135 -7.83 -10.93 -8.73
C PRO A 135 -8.67 -12.14 -8.31
N ASP A 136 -8.12 -13.05 -7.52
CA ASP A 136 -8.90 -14.12 -6.88
C ASP A 136 -9.33 -13.64 -5.48
N LEU A 137 -10.28 -12.70 -5.47
CA LEU A 137 -11.15 -12.47 -4.32
C LEU A 137 -12.36 -13.38 -4.53
N PRO A 138 -12.54 -14.45 -3.74
CA PRO A 138 -13.73 -15.29 -3.86
C PRO A 138 -14.97 -14.45 -3.58
N GLY A 139 -15.78 -14.26 -4.61
CA GLY A 139 -17.17 -13.84 -4.47
C GLY A 139 -17.91 -14.93 -3.72
N HIS A 140 -18.22 -14.70 -2.45
CA HIS A 140 -19.26 -15.45 -1.77
C HIS A 140 -20.61 -14.97 -2.32
N GLU A 141 -21.04 -15.57 -3.42
CA GLU A 141 -22.45 -15.62 -3.80
C GLU A 141 -23.01 -17.01 -3.53
N SER A 142 -24.16 -16.99 -2.85
CA SER A 142 -25.20 -18.01 -2.74
C SER A 142 -24.95 -19.22 -1.83
N CYS A 143 -25.69 -19.23 -0.71
CA CYS A 143 -26.42 -20.43 -0.33
C CYS A 143 -27.84 -20.02 0.07
N ALA A 144 -28.74 -20.04 -0.92
CA ALA A 144 -30.17 -20.17 -0.73
C ALA A 144 -30.65 -21.22 -1.74
N ALA A 145 -30.99 -22.42 -1.26
CA ALA A 145 -32.12 -23.23 -1.71
C ALA A 145 -32.14 -24.60 -1.01
N SER A 146 -33.36 -24.98 -0.62
CA SER A 146 -33.86 -26.30 -0.24
C SER A 146 -33.71 -26.76 1.21
#